data_AF-A0A257LEW0-F1
#
_entry.id   AF-A0A257LEW0-F1
#
_cell.length_a   1.000
_cell.length_b   1.000
_cell.length_c   1.000
_cell.angle_alpha   90.00
_cell.angle_beta   90.00
_cell.angle_gamma   90.00
#
_symmetry.space_group_name_H-M   'P 1'
#
loop_
_entity.id
_entity.type
_entity.pdbx_description
1 polymer ?
#
loop_
_entity_poly.entity_id
_entity_poly.type
_entity_poly.pdbx_seq_one_letter_code
_entity_poly.pdbx_strand_id
1 'polypeptide(L)'
;MVVAVLLLALSLLRPLRHDDGWLLEVAGRPVDLAGQLQDRWVRLSRHCQPVTRWPADSPLARQARQVLAEYSPPASQGAQPVQLLGWGAGPAPWLLAEVRWDGSAGPGLDNAIVPLRRGSDGRWQVQAEGVWSGTPGPWWGPTLIRRYLRQRLPAVPEALVDCLDPTLPPFVR
;
A
#
# COMPACT_ATOMS: atom_id res chain seq x y z
N MET A 1 37.37 21.60 -8.41
CA MET A 1 35.96 21.87 -8.80
C MET A 1 34.98 20.84 -8.24
N VAL A 2 35.24 19.53 -8.39
CA VAL A 2 34.38 18.45 -7.86
C VAL A 2 34.13 18.54 -6.34
N VAL A 3 35.18 18.82 -5.56
CA VAL A 3 35.07 18.95 -4.09
C VAL A 3 34.15 20.09 -3.67
N ALA A 4 34.23 21.25 -4.34
CA ALA A 4 33.38 22.40 -4.03
C ALA A 4 31.90 22.12 -4.34
N VAL A 5 31.62 21.42 -5.44
CA VAL A 5 30.25 21.00 -5.80
C VAL A 5 29.69 20.01 -4.78
N LEU A 6 30.50 19.05 -4.31
CA LEU A 6 30.10 18.10 -3.27
C LEU A 6 29.81 18.79 -1.93
N LEU A 7 30.69 19.68 -1.49
CA LEU A 7 30.50 20.42 -0.24
C LEU A 7 29.25 21.32 -0.29
N LEU A 8 29.00 21.97 -1.43
CA LEU A 8 27.78 22.75 -1.64
C LEU A 8 26.53 21.86 -1.57
N ALA A 9 26.54 20.70 -2.23
CA ALA A 9 25.42 19.75 -2.19
C ALA A 9 25.16 19.21 -0.77
N LEU A 10 26.22 18.89 -0.02
CA LEU A 10 26.12 18.46 1.38
C LEU A 10 25.54 19.54 2.29
N SER A 11 25.84 20.82 2.04
CA SER A 11 25.33 21.93 2.85
C SER A 11 23.81 22.16 2.71
N LEU A 12 23.20 21.64 1.64
CA LEU A 12 21.76 21.72 1.38
C LEU A 12 20.97 20.57 2.02
N LEU A 13 21.64 19.55 2.56
CA LEU A 13 21.00 18.42 3.22
C LEU A 13 20.81 18.73 4.71
N ARG A 14 19.56 18.81 5.16
CA ARG A 14 19.25 18.93 6.59
C ARG A 14 18.51 17.70 7.06
N PRO A 15 19.02 16.95 8.05
CA PRO A 15 18.27 15.87 8.66
C PRO A 15 17.11 16.49 9.46
N LEU A 16 15.90 16.06 9.15
CA LEU A 16 14.68 16.49 9.83
C LEU A 16 14.11 15.30 10.61
N ARG A 17 13.94 15.45 11.92
CA ARG A 17 13.23 14.46 12.72
C ARG A 17 11.73 14.73 12.63
N HIS A 18 10.94 13.73 12.28
CA HIS A 18 9.51 13.84 12.11
C HIS A 18 8.85 12.59 12.69
N ASP A 19 7.99 12.77 13.71
CA ASP A 19 7.29 11.72 14.47
C ASP A 19 8.12 10.45 14.71
N ASP A 20 7.97 9.46 13.82
CA ASP A 20 8.51 8.11 13.91
C ASP A 20 9.79 7.86 13.08
N GLY A 21 10.49 8.91 12.62
CA GLY A 21 11.73 8.71 11.87
C GLY A 21 12.48 9.96 11.44
N TRP A 22 13.36 9.74 10.45
CA TRP A 22 14.22 10.78 9.87
C TRP A 22 13.85 11.00 8.40
N LEU A 23 13.69 12.27 8.06
CA LEU A 23 13.54 12.75 6.70
C LEU A 23 14.79 13.56 6.35
N LEU A 24 15.02 13.74 5.06
CA LEU A 24 16.00 14.69 4.55
C LEU A 24 15.27 15.85 3.91
N GLU A 25 15.52 17.05 4.39
CA GLU A 25 15.09 18.25 3.70
C GLU A 25 16.07 18.54 2.56
N VAL A 26 15.52 18.61 1.34
CA VAL A 26 16.26 18.98 0.13
C VAL A 26 15.59 20.21 -0.45
N ALA A 27 16.28 21.34 -0.46
CA ALA A 27 15.76 22.63 -0.93
C ALA A 27 14.39 23.02 -0.31
N GLY A 28 14.23 22.81 1.01
CA GLY A 28 13.01 23.18 1.74
C GLY A 28 11.85 22.19 1.60
N ARG A 29 12.05 21.02 0.98
CA ARG A 29 11.04 19.96 0.88
C ARG A 29 11.47 18.73 1.68
N PRO A 30 10.63 18.21 2.58
CA PRO A 30 10.93 16.97 3.30
C PRO A 30 10.81 15.77 2.36
N VAL A 31 11.85 14.94 2.33
CA VAL A 31 11.94 13.74 1.50
C VAL A 31 12.36 12.55 2.34
N ASP A 32 11.61 11.46 2.22
CA ASP A 32 11.96 10.17 2.80
C ASP A 32 12.89 9.40 1.84
N LEU A 33 14.20 9.67 1.90
CA LEU A 33 15.19 8.95 1.09
C LEU A 33 15.41 7.51 1.60
N ALA A 34 15.33 7.30 2.91
CA ALA A 34 15.48 5.98 3.50
C ALA A 34 14.37 5.04 3.03
N GLY A 35 13.11 5.49 3.07
CA GLY A 35 11.97 4.74 2.59
C GLY A 35 12.03 4.44 1.09
N GLN A 36 12.55 5.37 0.28
CA GLN A 36 12.79 5.14 -1.15
C GLN A 36 13.86 4.07 -1.40
N LEU A 37 15.00 4.14 -0.72
CA LEU A 37 16.06 3.14 -0.84
C LEU A 37 15.56 1.76 -0.39
N GLN A 38 14.79 1.71 0.70
CA GLN A 38 14.17 0.48 1.18
C GLN A 38 13.20 -0.11 0.15
N ASP A 39 12.33 0.71 -0.46
CA ASP A 39 11.41 0.23 -1.50
C ASP A 39 12.16 -0.32 -2.72
N ARG A 40 13.22 0.37 -3.14
CA ARG A 40 14.09 -0.09 -4.24
C ARG A 40 14.74 -1.43 -3.90
N TRP A 41 15.27 -1.57 -2.68
CA TRP A 41 15.85 -2.82 -2.21
C TRP A 41 14.83 -3.96 -2.22
N VAL A 42 13.66 -3.76 -1.58
CA VAL A 42 12.58 -4.76 -1.56
C VAL A 42 12.18 -5.17 -2.96
N ARG A 43 12.02 -4.23 -3.89
CA ARG A 43 11.65 -4.54 -5.28
C ARG A 43 12.69 -5.38 -6.01
N LEU A 44 13.97 -5.25 -5.66
CA LEU A 44 15.06 -6.03 -6.25
C LEU A 44 15.18 -7.43 -5.60
N SER A 45 14.87 -7.55 -4.30
CA SER A 45 15.08 -8.78 -3.53
C SER A 45 13.83 -9.64 -3.32
N ARG A 46 12.63 -9.11 -3.56
CA ARG A 46 11.36 -9.82 -3.30
C ARG A 46 11.14 -11.00 -4.23
N HIS A 47 10.48 -12.03 -3.71
CA HIS A 47 10.11 -13.23 -4.45
C HIS A 47 8.59 -13.26 -4.67
N CYS A 48 8.15 -12.79 -5.85
CA CYS A 48 6.72 -12.68 -6.18
C CYS A 48 6.13 -13.90 -6.89
N GLN A 49 6.90 -14.98 -7.10
CA GLN A 49 6.41 -16.22 -7.70
C GLN A 49 5.13 -16.80 -7.03
N PRO A 50 4.95 -16.75 -5.70
CA PRO A 50 3.76 -17.29 -5.05
C PRO A 50 2.59 -16.30 -4.98
N VAL A 51 2.77 -15.07 -5.52
CA VAL A 51 1.76 -14.02 -5.54
C VAL A 51 1.12 -13.95 -6.92
N THR A 52 -0.20 -14.12 -6.97
CA THR A 52 -0.96 -13.98 -8.21
C THR A 52 -1.56 -12.57 -8.29
N ARG A 53 -1.32 -11.87 -9.40
CA ARG A 53 -2.02 -10.61 -9.70
C ARG A 53 -3.25 -10.91 -10.55
N TRP A 54 -4.39 -10.42 -10.11
CA TRP A 54 -5.67 -10.56 -10.81
C TRP A 54 -6.07 -9.24 -11.45
N PRO A 55 -6.55 -9.25 -12.71
CA PRO A 55 -7.06 -8.05 -13.34
C PRO A 55 -8.39 -7.63 -12.71
N ALA A 56 -8.71 -6.33 -12.82
CA ALA A 56 -9.86 -5.69 -12.18
C ALA A 56 -11.24 -6.21 -12.65
N ASP A 57 -11.28 -6.90 -13.79
CA ASP A 57 -12.46 -7.50 -14.41
C ASP A 57 -12.62 -9.00 -14.09
N SER A 58 -11.66 -9.60 -13.38
CA SER A 58 -11.70 -11.02 -13.01
C SER A 58 -12.91 -11.38 -12.13
N PRO A 59 -13.36 -12.66 -12.13
CA PRO A 59 -14.41 -13.11 -11.22
C PRO A 59 -14.08 -12.84 -9.75
N LEU A 60 -12.81 -12.98 -9.37
CA LEU A 60 -12.33 -12.68 -8.02
C LEU A 60 -12.43 -11.20 -7.68
N ALA A 61 -12.19 -10.32 -8.66
CA ALA A 61 -12.38 -8.88 -8.50
C ALA A 61 -13.84 -8.49 -8.29
N ARG A 62 -14.78 -9.18 -8.96
CA ARG A 62 -16.22 -9.00 -8.71
C ARG A 62 -16.63 -9.45 -7.32
N GLN A 63 -16.11 -10.60 -6.84
CA GLN A 63 -16.35 -11.06 -5.47
C GLN A 63 -15.77 -10.08 -4.44
N ALA A 64 -14.53 -9.62 -4.64
CA ALA A 64 -13.92 -8.63 -3.76
C ALA A 64 -14.75 -7.33 -3.74
N ARG A 65 -15.25 -6.87 -4.89
CA ARG A 65 -16.14 -5.69 -4.97
C ARG A 65 -17.43 -5.87 -4.15
N GLN A 66 -18.06 -7.04 -4.21
CA GLN A 66 -19.26 -7.33 -3.43
C GLN A 66 -18.97 -7.29 -1.93
N VAL A 67 -17.90 -7.95 -1.50
CA VAL A 67 -17.47 -7.98 -0.09
C VAL A 67 -17.14 -6.57 0.41
N LEU A 68 -16.47 -5.76 -0.40
CA LEU A 68 -16.20 -4.36 -0.08
C LEU A 68 -17.50 -3.56 0.04
N ALA A 69 -18.43 -3.69 -0.91
CA ALA A 69 -19.70 -2.99 -0.89
C ALA A 69 -20.53 -3.31 0.36
N GLU A 70 -20.51 -4.56 0.82
CA GLU A 70 -21.22 -5.02 2.01
C GLU A 70 -20.57 -4.61 3.34
N TYR A 71 -19.28 -4.27 3.34
CA TYR A 71 -18.52 -4.04 4.57
C TYR A 71 -18.97 -2.81 5.38
N SER A 72 -19.21 -1.65 4.73
CA SER A 72 -19.66 -0.45 5.44
C SER A 72 -20.53 0.48 4.57
N PRO A 73 -21.76 0.07 4.19
CA PRO A 73 -22.70 0.93 3.47
C PRO A 73 -23.07 2.21 4.27
N PRO A 74 -23.32 3.37 3.63
CA PRO A 74 -23.29 3.61 2.17
C PRO A 74 -21.89 3.88 1.62
N ALA A 75 -20.93 4.24 2.46
CA ALA A 75 -19.62 4.75 2.04
C ALA A 75 -18.78 3.75 1.22
N SER A 76 -18.98 2.44 1.42
CA SER A 76 -18.31 1.40 0.64
C SER A 76 -18.97 1.09 -0.72
N GLN A 77 -20.15 1.65 -1.01
CA GLN A 77 -20.76 1.55 -2.33
C GLN A 77 -19.89 2.35 -3.32
N GLY A 78 -19.69 1.83 -4.54
CA GLY A 78 -18.78 2.45 -5.51
C GLY A 78 -17.29 2.12 -5.35
N ALA A 79 -16.93 1.20 -4.44
CA ALA A 79 -15.58 0.65 -4.36
C ALA A 79 -15.23 -0.14 -5.64
N GLN A 80 -14.14 0.25 -6.31
CA GLN A 80 -13.66 -0.39 -7.52
C GLN A 80 -12.23 -0.91 -7.30
N PRO A 81 -12.05 -2.23 -7.14
CA PRO A 81 -10.71 -2.83 -7.15
C PRO A 81 -10.03 -2.55 -8.49
N VAL A 82 -8.87 -1.89 -8.46
CA VAL A 82 -8.06 -1.64 -9.67
C VAL A 82 -6.93 -2.65 -9.81
N GLN A 83 -6.50 -3.22 -8.69
CA GLN A 83 -5.51 -4.26 -8.62
C GLN A 83 -5.85 -5.20 -7.46
N LEU A 84 -5.63 -6.50 -7.67
CA LEU A 84 -5.77 -7.52 -6.64
C LEU A 84 -4.54 -8.41 -6.64
N LEU A 85 -3.89 -8.53 -5.49
CA LEU A 85 -2.83 -9.51 -5.26
C LEU A 85 -3.40 -10.61 -4.40
N GLY A 86 -3.15 -11.86 -4.77
CA GLY A 86 -3.59 -13.03 -4.03
C GLY A 86 -2.43 -13.92 -3.61
N TRP A 87 -2.60 -14.56 -2.46
CA TRP A 87 -1.73 -15.60 -1.95
C TRP A 87 -2.55 -16.86 -1.66
N GLY A 88 -2.28 -17.94 -2.38
CA GLY A 88 -3.05 -19.19 -2.31
C GLY A 88 -2.34 -20.36 -1.64
N ALA A 89 -1.07 -20.25 -1.28
CA ALA A 89 -0.23 -21.36 -0.80
C ALA A 89 -0.24 -21.55 0.73
N GLY A 90 -1.10 -20.83 1.47
CA GLY A 90 -1.12 -20.83 2.94
C GLY A 90 -2.39 -21.42 3.56
N PRO A 91 -2.46 -21.51 4.91
CA PRO A 91 -3.59 -22.10 5.65
C PRO A 91 -4.93 -21.37 5.45
N ALA A 92 -4.89 -20.09 5.03
CA ALA A 92 -6.04 -19.35 4.54
C ALA A 92 -5.61 -18.46 3.35
N PRO A 93 -6.36 -18.44 2.25
CA PRO A 93 -6.12 -17.50 1.16
C PRO A 93 -6.21 -16.05 1.63
N TRP A 94 -5.26 -15.24 1.16
CA TRP A 94 -5.22 -13.80 1.40
C TRP A 94 -5.34 -13.04 0.08
N LEU A 95 -5.98 -11.88 0.13
CA LEU A 95 -5.96 -10.89 -0.93
C LEU A 95 -5.57 -9.52 -0.38
N LEU A 96 -4.86 -8.74 -1.19
CA LEU A 96 -4.74 -7.30 -1.04
C LEU A 96 -5.42 -6.64 -2.24
N ALA A 97 -6.46 -5.86 -1.98
CA ALA A 97 -7.15 -5.07 -2.99
C ALA A 97 -6.67 -3.63 -2.95
N GLU A 98 -6.14 -3.12 -4.05
CA GLU A 98 -6.02 -1.68 -4.25
C GLU A 98 -7.35 -1.17 -4.79
N VAL A 99 -7.96 -0.23 -4.08
CA VAL A 99 -9.33 0.22 -4.32
C VAL A 99 -9.34 1.71 -4.61
N ARG A 100 -10.09 2.06 -5.65
CA ARG A 100 -10.53 3.42 -5.99
C ARG A 100 -12.01 3.55 -5.71
N TRP A 101 -12.46 4.76 -5.40
CA TRP A 101 -13.87 5.10 -5.33
C TRP A 101 -14.30 5.90 -6.55
N ASP A 102 -15.47 5.56 -7.09
CA ASP A 102 -16.07 6.30 -8.21
C ASP A 102 -16.89 7.52 -7.78
N GLY A 103 -16.99 7.77 -6.48
CA GLY A 103 -17.71 8.91 -5.90
C GLY A 103 -19.23 8.82 -6.02
N SER A 104 -19.78 7.70 -6.51
CA SER A 104 -21.22 7.55 -6.72
C SER A 104 -22.04 7.40 -5.42
N ALA A 105 -21.38 7.13 -4.30
CA ALA A 105 -22.03 6.78 -3.02
C ALA A 105 -21.90 7.81 -1.89
N GLY A 106 -21.33 8.98 -2.15
CA GLY A 106 -21.10 9.99 -1.12
C GLY A 106 -19.83 10.82 -1.36
N PRO A 107 -19.34 11.59 -0.36
CA PRO A 107 -18.07 12.30 -0.50
C PRO A 107 -16.97 11.29 -0.87
N GLY A 108 -16.17 11.63 -1.88
CA GLY A 108 -15.16 10.73 -2.44
C GLY A 108 -14.18 10.26 -1.35
N LEU A 109 -14.11 8.95 -1.15
CA LEU A 109 -13.14 8.35 -0.24
C LEU A 109 -11.76 8.32 -0.88
N ASP A 110 -10.73 8.48 -0.04
CA ASP A 110 -9.34 8.29 -0.46
C ASP A 110 -9.13 6.87 -0.97
N ASN A 111 -8.26 6.73 -1.98
CA ASN A 111 -7.80 5.43 -2.43
C ASN A 111 -7.21 4.64 -1.25
N ALA A 112 -7.33 3.31 -1.30
CA ALA A 112 -6.99 2.46 -0.17
C ALA A 112 -6.40 1.11 -0.60
N ILE A 113 -5.68 0.52 0.33
CA ILE A 113 -5.32 -0.89 0.30
C ILE A 113 -6.22 -1.62 1.31
N VAL A 114 -7.02 -2.55 0.81
CA VAL A 114 -7.97 -3.32 1.61
C VAL A 114 -7.55 -4.79 1.64
N PRO A 115 -7.06 -5.29 2.78
CA PRO A 115 -6.79 -6.71 2.97
C PRO A 115 -8.08 -7.50 3.14
N LEU A 116 -8.17 -8.61 2.43
CA LEU A 116 -9.25 -9.59 2.57
C LEU A 116 -8.65 -10.94 2.94
N ARG A 117 -9.30 -11.63 3.86
CA ARG A 117 -8.94 -12.99 4.24
C ARG A 117 -10.12 -13.91 4.01
N ARG A 118 -9.85 -15.12 3.55
CA ARG A 118 -10.88 -16.14 3.43
C ARG A 118 -11.08 -16.81 4.79
N GLY A 119 -12.31 -16.74 5.31
CA GLY A 119 -12.72 -17.40 6.54
C GLY A 119 -12.83 -18.92 6.38
N SER A 120 -13.04 -19.61 7.51
CA SER A 120 -13.29 -21.06 7.53
C SER A 120 -14.61 -21.45 6.85
N ASP A 121 -15.56 -20.52 6.78
CA ASP A 121 -16.82 -20.63 6.03
C ASP A 121 -16.63 -20.47 4.52
N GLY A 122 -15.40 -20.27 4.06
CA GLY A 122 -15.05 -20.11 2.65
C GLY A 122 -15.43 -18.74 2.07
N ARG A 123 -15.94 -17.80 2.89
CA ARG A 123 -16.27 -16.44 2.46
C ARG A 123 -15.09 -15.49 2.66
N TRP A 124 -15.00 -14.48 1.80
CA TRP A 124 -14.04 -13.39 1.94
C TRP A 124 -14.54 -12.40 2.98
N GLN A 125 -13.64 -11.91 3.83
CA GLN A 125 -13.93 -10.93 4.87
C GLN A 125 -12.87 -9.84 4.84
N VAL A 126 -13.30 -8.58 4.93
CA VAL A 126 -12.38 -7.44 5.08
C VAL A 126 -11.68 -7.54 6.43
N GLN A 127 -10.37 -7.33 6.45
CA GLN A 127 -9.59 -7.26 7.68
C GLN A 127 -9.45 -5.76 8.05
N ALA A 128 -10.43 -5.28 8.81
CA ALA A 128 -10.63 -3.87 9.15
C ALA A 128 -9.37 -3.18 9.67
N GLU A 129 -8.65 -3.87 10.56
CA GLU A 129 -7.45 -3.39 11.23
C GLU A 129 -6.27 -3.13 10.29
N GLY A 130 -6.29 -3.70 9.08
CA GLY A 130 -5.27 -3.53 8.06
C GLY A 130 -5.70 -2.65 6.88
N VAL A 131 -6.90 -2.04 6.93
CA VAL A 131 -7.33 -1.10 5.89
C VAL A 131 -6.47 0.15 5.97
N TRP A 132 -5.72 0.43 4.91
CA TRP A 132 -4.95 1.66 4.77
C TRP A 132 -5.61 2.60 3.78
N SER A 133 -5.98 3.80 4.20
CA SER A 133 -6.47 4.88 3.35
C SER A 133 -5.74 6.18 3.66
N GLY A 134 -5.52 7.03 2.66
CA GLY A 134 -5.01 8.38 2.84
C GLY A 134 -3.61 8.63 2.28
N THR A 135 -3.14 9.87 2.45
CA THR A 135 -1.89 10.36 1.86
C THR A 135 -0.71 10.07 2.79
N PRO A 136 0.37 9.39 2.32
CA PRO A 136 1.50 9.01 3.15
C PRO A 136 2.47 10.16 3.47
N GLY A 137 2.29 11.33 2.85
CA GLY A 137 3.25 12.42 2.91
C GLY A 137 3.53 12.93 4.33
N PRO A 138 4.80 13.21 4.68
CA PRO A 138 5.99 13.28 3.82
C PRO A 138 6.69 11.93 3.50
N TRP A 139 6.23 10.82 4.08
CA TRP A 139 6.86 9.49 3.97
C TRP A 139 6.72 8.85 2.59
N TRP A 140 7.60 7.89 2.29
CA TRP A 140 7.49 7.08 1.09
C TRP A 140 6.36 6.06 1.23
N GLY A 141 5.27 6.27 0.46
CA GLY A 141 4.02 5.52 0.56
C GLY A 141 4.17 4.00 0.57
N PRO A 142 4.80 3.38 -0.45
CA PRO A 142 4.96 1.94 -0.50
C PRO A 142 5.62 1.36 0.76
N THR A 143 6.66 2.01 1.28
CA THR A 143 7.36 1.55 2.49
C THR A 143 6.48 1.70 3.73
N LEU A 144 5.79 2.84 3.87
CA LEU A 144 4.89 3.09 4.99
C LEU A 144 3.74 2.07 5.02
N ILE A 145 3.09 1.84 3.88
CA ILE A 145 1.96 0.90 3.74
C ILE A 145 2.39 -0.52 4.09
N ARG A 146 3.52 -0.99 3.53
CA ARG A 146 4.04 -2.34 3.84
C ARG A 146 4.33 -2.49 5.33
N ARG A 147 4.97 -1.49 5.96
CA ARG A 147 5.23 -1.48 7.40
C ARG A 147 3.93 -1.54 8.21
N TYR A 148 2.94 -0.71 7.85
CA TYR A 148 1.63 -0.70 8.49
C TYR A 148 0.94 -2.05 8.40
N LEU A 149 0.88 -2.66 7.20
CA LEU A 149 0.27 -3.97 6.98
C LEU A 149 0.94 -5.06 7.82
N ARG A 150 2.28 -5.09 7.89
CA ARG A 150 3.00 -6.07 8.72
C ARG A 150 2.72 -5.90 10.22
N GLN A 151 2.55 -4.66 10.68
CA GLN A 151 2.26 -4.37 12.09
C GLN A 151 0.82 -4.73 12.46
N ARG A 152 -0.15 -4.41 11.59
CA ARG A 152 -1.57 -4.61 11.86
C ARG A 152 -2.05 -6.03 11.58
N LEU A 153 -1.44 -6.69 10.59
CA LEU A 153 -1.81 -8.02 10.14
C LEU A 153 -0.60 -8.97 10.19
N PRO A 154 -0.13 -9.38 11.37
CA PRO A 154 1.04 -10.27 11.48
C PRO A 154 0.85 -11.63 10.79
N ALA A 155 -0.39 -12.03 10.49
CA ALA A 155 -0.73 -13.25 9.78
C ALA A 155 -0.74 -13.13 8.25
N VAL A 156 -0.57 -11.91 7.69
CA VAL A 156 -0.49 -11.72 6.24
C VAL A 156 0.83 -12.28 5.72
N PRO A 157 0.84 -13.03 4.59
CA PRO A 157 2.08 -13.53 4.02
C PRO A 157 3.04 -12.40 3.64
N GLU A 158 4.29 -12.48 4.06
CA GLU A 158 5.28 -11.42 3.83
C GLU A 158 5.47 -11.10 2.34
N ALA A 159 5.60 -12.14 1.52
CA ALA A 159 5.73 -11.97 0.07
C ALA A 159 4.50 -11.29 -0.57
N LEU A 160 3.29 -11.47 -0.03
CA LEU A 160 2.12 -10.73 -0.50
C LEU A 160 2.25 -9.23 -0.25
N VAL A 161 2.80 -8.83 0.91
CA VAL A 161 3.06 -7.43 1.26
C VAL A 161 4.25 -6.86 0.48
N ASP A 162 5.33 -7.61 0.31
CA ASP A 162 6.52 -7.17 -0.42
C ASP A 162 6.25 -6.92 -1.92
N CYS A 163 5.36 -7.72 -2.49
CA CYS A 163 4.96 -7.64 -3.90
C CYS A 163 3.86 -6.63 -4.17
N LEU A 164 3.32 -5.99 -3.12
CA LEU A 164 2.41 -4.86 -3.24
C LEU A 164 3.16 -3.67 -3.86
N ASP A 165 2.68 -3.24 -5.03
CA ASP A 165 3.12 -2.04 -5.74
C ASP A 165 1.88 -1.17 -6.00
N PRO A 166 1.50 -0.30 -5.06
CA PRO A 166 0.35 0.57 -5.24
C PRO A 166 0.51 1.44 -6.49
N THR A 167 -0.55 1.57 -7.28
CA THR A 167 -0.56 2.22 -8.59
C THR A 167 -1.40 3.49 -8.63
N LEU A 168 -2.32 3.68 -7.69
CA LEU A 168 -3.18 4.86 -7.63
C LEU A 168 -2.42 6.07 -7.03
N PRO A 169 -2.66 7.30 -7.51
CA PRO A 169 -2.36 8.49 -6.70
C PRO A 169 -3.26 8.45 -5.46
N PRO A 170 -2.85 8.65 -4.19
CA PRO A 170 -1.66 9.30 -3.63
C PRO A 170 -0.53 8.35 -3.19
N PHE A 171 -0.46 7.15 -3.76
CA PHE A 171 0.54 6.13 -3.42
C PHE A 171 1.80 6.16 -4.28
N VAL A 172 1.70 6.75 -5.48
CA VAL A 172 2.81 7.00 -6.40
C VAL A 172 3.20 8.47 -6.28
N ARG A 173 4.45 8.76 -5.93
CA ARG A 173 5.06 10.10 -6.01
C ARG A 173 6.05 10.17 -7.17
#